data_AF-C6PWW8-F1
#
_entry.id   AF-C6PWW8-F1
#
_cell.length_a   1.000
_cell.length_b   1.000
_cell.length_c   1.000
_cell.angle_alpha   90.00
_cell.angle_beta   90.00
_cell.angle_gamma   90.00
#
_symmetry.space_group_name_H-M   'P 1'
#
loop_
_entity.id
_entity.type
_entity.pdbx_description
1 polymer ?
#
loop_
_entity_poly.entity_id
_entity_poly.type
_entity_poly.pdbx_seq_one_letter_code
_entity_poly.pdbx_strand_id
1 'polypeptide(L)'
;MIGLILGTSEGKSILSLLNKFTEDILISTATEYGGELLQNYKYAYLNTKPLNLEGLKELFKEKGIRILVDASHPYAVEITDNAIKACSELNIEYVRYERASCVDKFKDHEKVIEVENYEGLYDKLKYIKGTVLNTSGSRNLDKILSLGVENRIVHRVLPSIKVMNECLSKGVKIDDIIAIKGPISYNLNCAFIKEYEAKAMILKDSGIQGGTEEKIKACVDNDIYAFIIERNTRNYKTIFYNEENLVQYIVEKLKSTKTKM
;
A
#
# COMPACT_ATOMS: atom_id res chain seq x y z
N MET A 1 -17.24 -7.49 18.42
CA MET A 1 -16.60 -6.45 17.60
C MET A 1 -15.78 -7.01 16.44
N ILE A 2 -15.80 -6.30 15.31
CA ILE A 2 -14.89 -6.47 14.16
C ILE A 2 -13.71 -5.52 14.33
N GLY A 3 -12.47 -5.97 14.09
CA GLY A 3 -11.32 -5.08 13.93
C GLY A 3 -11.05 -4.83 12.45
N LEU A 4 -10.72 -3.59 12.08
CA LEU A 4 -10.33 -3.21 10.72
C LEU A 4 -9.04 -2.38 10.76
N ILE A 5 -7.94 -2.95 10.25
CA ILE A 5 -6.71 -2.20 9.99
C ILE A 5 -6.84 -1.54 8.62
N LEU A 6 -6.74 -0.22 8.61
CA LEU A 6 -7.08 0.62 7.45
C LEU A 6 -5.84 1.41 7.00
N GLY A 7 -5.27 1.01 5.86
CA GLY A 7 -4.07 1.63 5.30
C GLY A 7 -4.19 2.06 3.84
N THR A 8 -5.39 1.94 3.27
CA THR A 8 -5.64 2.04 1.82
C THR A 8 -7.03 2.66 1.55
N SER A 9 -7.29 3.08 0.31
CA SER A 9 -8.62 3.55 -0.09
C SER A 9 -9.70 2.48 0.03
N GLU A 10 -9.36 1.21 -0.16
CA GLU A 10 -10.30 0.07 -0.16
C GLU A 10 -10.74 -0.24 1.24
N GLY A 11 -9.88 -0.03 2.26
CA GLY A 11 -10.31 -0.11 3.64
C GLY A 11 -11.51 0.80 3.93
N LYS A 12 -11.65 1.95 3.23
CA LYS A 12 -12.83 2.82 3.35
C LYS A 12 -14.05 2.24 2.64
N SER A 13 -13.85 1.64 1.48
CA SER A 13 -14.91 0.92 0.77
C SER A 13 -15.44 -0.25 1.62
N ILE A 14 -14.53 -1.06 2.17
CA ILE A 14 -14.83 -2.15 3.10
C ILE A 14 -15.60 -1.62 4.32
N LEU A 15 -15.14 -0.52 4.93
CA LEU A 15 -15.83 0.10 6.06
C LEU A 15 -17.26 0.56 5.68
N SER A 16 -17.41 1.21 4.52
CA SER A 16 -18.72 1.64 4.00
C SER A 16 -19.68 0.45 3.84
N LEU A 17 -19.18 -0.64 3.26
CA LEU A 17 -19.94 -1.87 3.07
C LEU A 17 -20.28 -2.54 4.40
N LEU A 18 -19.36 -2.59 5.36
CA LEU A 18 -19.62 -3.11 6.71
C LEU A 18 -20.65 -2.26 7.48
N ASN A 19 -20.63 -0.93 7.31
CA ASN A 19 -21.59 -0.01 7.95
C ASN A 19 -23.04 -0.22 7.51
N LYS A 20 -23.29 -0.94 6.41
CA LYS A 20 -24.64 -1.40 6.04
C LYS A 20 -25.19 -2.47 6.98
N PHE A 21 -24.33 -3.12 7.76
CA PHE A 21 -24.67 -4.27 8.61
C PHE A 21 -24.36 -4.04 10.09
N THR A 22 -23.32 -3.27 10.41
CA THR A 22 -22.90 -3.03 11.79
C THR A 22 -22.06 -1.77 11.95
N GLU A 23 -22.13 -1.18 13.14
CA GLU A 23 -21.28 -0.08 13.59
C GLU A 23 -20.30 -0.55 14.69
N ASP A 24 -20.40 -1.83 15.13
CA ASP A 24 -19.55 -2.47 16.15
C ASP A 24 -18.17 -2.84 15.55
N ILE A 25 -17.46 -1.81 15.13
CA ILE A 25 -16.19 -1.86 14.40
C ILE A 25 -15.15 -1.02 15.14
N LEU A 26 -14.01 -1.63 15.42
CA LEU A 26 -12.78 -0.95 15.78
C LEU A 26 -11.99 -0.67 14.51
N ILE A 27 -11.59 0.58 14.32
CA ILE A 27 -10.69 0.97 13.24
C ILE A 27 -9.30 1.27 13.82
N SER A 28 -8.26 0.77 13.14
CA SER A 28 -6.88 1.12 13.43
C SER A 28 -6.20 1.68 12.19
N THR A 29 -5.70 2.91 12.29
CA THR A 29 -4.91 3.61 11.27
C THR A 29 -3.54 3.99 11.85
N ALA A 30 -2.54 4.14 10.99
CA ALA A 30 -1.18 4.48 11.44
C ALA A 30 -0.97 5.98 11.70
N THR A 31 -1.93 6.85 11.32
CA THR A 31 -1.78 8.31 11.40
C THR A 31 -3.11 9.01 11.69
N GLU A 32 -3.03 10.19 12.30
CA GLU A 32 -4.18 11.08 12.52
C GLU A 32 -4.88 11.47 11.22
N TYR A 33 -4.11 11.80 10.16
CA TYR A 33 -4.66 12.05 8.83
C TYR A 33 -5.50 10.89 8.29
N GLY A 34 -5.08 9.64 8.56
CA GLY A 34 -5.88 8.46 8.21
C GLY A 34 -7.24 8.46 8.90
N GLY A 35 -7.29 8.87 10.16
CA GLY A 35 -8.50 9.02 10.95
C GLY A 35 -9.40 10.18 10.48
N GLU A 36 -8.84 11.34 10.13
CA GLU A 36 -9.60 12.48 9.59
C GLU A 36 -10.40 12.11 8.34
N LEU A 37 -9.83 11.24 7.51
CA LEU A 37 -10.50 10.74 6.30
C LEU A 37 -11.71 9.84 6.56
N LEU A 38 -11.99 9.50 7.83
CA LEU A 38 -13.04 8.59 8.26
C LEU A 38 -14.17 9.30 9.04
N GLN A 39 -14.12 10.62 9.20
CA GLN A 39 -15.10 11.39 10.01
C GLN A 39 -16.57 11.15 9.63
N ASN A 40 -16.85 10.81 8.36
CA ASN A 40 -18.20 10.56 7.86
C ASN A 40 -18.61 9.08 7.90
N TYR A 41 -17.79 8.21 8.48
CA TYR A 41 -18.05 6.77 8.61
C TYR A 41 -18.48 6.43 10.03
N LYS A 42 -19.11 5.27 10.19
CA LYS A 42 -19.61 4.81 11.49
C LYS A 42 -18.67 3.76 12.08
N TYR A 43 -18.30 3.93 13.33
CA TYR A 43 -17.43 2.99 14.05
C TYR A 43 -17.59 3.18 15.56
N ALA A 44 -17.35 2.12 16.31
CA ALA A 44 -17.41 2.12 17.77
C ALA A 44 -16.12 2.68 18.40
N TYR A 45 -14.98 2.49 17.72
CA TYR A 45 -13.68 2.94 18.22
C TYR A 45 -12.71 3.24 17.08
N LEU A 46 -11.86 4.26 17.26
CA LEU A 46 -10.81 4.64 16.32
C LEU A 46 -9.47 4.78 17.04
N ASN A 47 -8.47 4.03 16.57
CA ASN A 47 -7.06 4.24 16.87
C ASN A 47 -6.36 4.91 15.67
N THR A 48 -5.60 5.97 15.93
CA THR A 48 -4.81 6.72 14.92
C THR A 48 -3.30 6.64 15.16
N LYS A 49 -2.87 5.78 16.09
CA LYS A 49 -1.46 5.59 16.44
C LYS A 49 -0.95 4.25 15.91
N PRO A 50 0.31 4.18 15.46
CA PRO A 50 0.91 2.88 15.13
C PRO A 50 0.94 2.00 16.38
N LEU A 51 0.62 0.72 16.21
CA LEU A 51 0.63 -0.28 17.28
C LEU A 51 1.67 -1.36 16.95
N ASN A 52 2.47 -1.74 17.95
CA ASN A 52 3.30 -2.92 17.91
C ASN A 52 2.47 -4.17 18.31
N LEU A 53 3.10 -5.34 18.34
CA LEU A 53 2.45 -6.60 18.70
C LEU A 53 1.69 -6.54 20.04
N GLU A 54 2.33 -6.08 21.11
CA GLU A 54 1.69 -6.04 22.43
C GLU A 54 0.54 -5.04 22.47
N GLY A 55 0.69 -3.87 21.86
CA GLY A 55 -0.39 -2.89 21.74
C GLY A 55 -1.60 -3.42 20.95
N LEU A 56 -1.37 -4.20 19.88
CA LEU A 56 -2.47 -4.89 19.18
C LEU A 56 -3.15 -5.92 20.08
N LYS A 57 -2.38 -6.71 20.84
CA LYS A 57 -2.93 -7.74 21.72
C LYS A 57 -3.78 -7.15 22.84
N GLU A 58 -3.29 -6.10 23.49
CA GLU A 58 -4.03 -5.37 24.52
C GLU A 58 -5.34 -4.81 23.97
N LEU A 59 -5.26 -4.08 22.86
CA LEU A 59 -6.43 -3.47 22.23
C LEU A 59 -7.45 -4.51 21.78
N PHE A 60 -7.00 -5.62 21.19
CA PHE A 60 -7.90 -6.68 20.71
C PHE A 60 -8.61 -7.41 21.84
N LYS A 61 -7.91 -7.66 22.96
CA LYS A 61 -8.52 -8.23 24.18
C LYS A 61 -9.51 -7.26 24.80
N GLU A 62 -9.09 -6.01 25.03
CA GLU A 62 -9.91 -4.98 25.68
C GLU A 62 -11.23 -4.76 24.94
N LYS A 63 -11.17 -4.73 23.61
CA LYS A 63 -12.33 -4.44 22.76
C LYS A 63 -13.11 -5.69 22.30
N GLY A 64 -12.68 -6.88 22.71
CA GLY A 64 -13.35 -8.14 22.36
C GLY A 64 -13.42 -8.38 20.85
N ILE A 65 -12.29 -8.17 20.16
CA ILE A 65 -12.17 -8.42 18.73
C ILE A 65 -12.27 -9.92 18.47
N ARG A 66 -13.19 -10.32 17.59
CA ARG A 66 -13.38 -11.74 17.21
C ARG A 66 -12.87 -12.06 15.81
N ILE A 67 -12.89 -11.06 14.94
CA ILE A 67 -12.43 -11.14 13.58
C ILE A 67 -11.69 -9.84 13.25
N LEU A 68 -10.50 -9.97 12.68
CA LEU A 68 -9.68 -8.87 12.21
C LEU A 68 -9.64 -8.88 10.69
N VAL A 69 -10.07 -7.79 10.08
CA VAL A 69 -9.86 -7.49 8.67
C VAL A 69 -8.62 -6.63 8.55
N ASP A 70 -7.58 -7.18 7.90
CA ASP A 70 -6.37 -6.44 7.59
C ASP A 70 -6.42 -5.95 6.14
N ALA A 71 -6.74 -4.66 5.98
CA ALA A 71 -6.73 -3.93 4.72
C ALA A 71 -5.56 -2.92 4.66
N SER A 72 -4.46 -3.22 5.36
CA SER A 72 -3.22 -2.46 5.24
C SER A 72 -2.58 -2.63 3.84
N HIS A 73 -1.75 -1.68 3.44
CA HIS A 73 -1.10 -1.69 2.12
C HIS A 73 -0.29 -2.99 1.92
N PRO A 74 -0.23 -3.59 0.70
CA PRO A 74 0.50 -4.85 0.44
C PRO A 74 1.99 -4.86 0.82
N TYR A 75 2.58 -3.68 1.06
CA TYR A 75 3.98 -3.51 1.46
C TYR A 75 4.11 -3.15 2.95
N ALA A 76 3.03 -3.25 3.74
CA ALA A 76 3.00 -2.98 5.17
C ALA A 76 3.34 -4.24 5.98
N VAL A 77 4.55 -4.75 5.75
CA VAL A 77 5.07 -6.03 6.29
C VAL A 77 4.94 -6.11 7.81
N GLU A 78 5.48 -5.14 8.54
CA GLU A 78 5.55 -5.14 10.01
C GLU A 78 4.18 -5.20 10.70
N ILE A 79 3.23 -4.36 10.29
CA ILE A 79 1.88 -4.36 10.88
C ILE A 79 1.13 -5.66 10.55
N THR A 80 1.35 -6.20 9.34
CA THR A 80 0.76 -7.49 8.92
C THR A 80 1.30 -8.62 9.79
N ASP A 81 2.62 -8.66 10.05
CA ASP A 81 3.23 -9.67 10.95
C ASP A 81 2.69 -9.59 12.37
N ASN A 82 2.66 -8.38 12.93
CA ASN A 82 2.15 -8.16 14.27
C ASN A 82 0.68 -8.55 14.37
N ALA A 83 -0.14 -8.23 13.37
CA ALA A 83 -1.56 -8.57 13.31
C ALA A 83 -1.78 -10.09 13.23
N ILE A 84 -1.06 -10.80 12.36
CA ILE A 84 -1.15 -12.26 12.23
C ILE A 84 -0.79 -12.92 13.57
N LYS A 85 0.33 -12.50 14.18
CA LYS A 85 0.79 -13.07 15.44
C LYS A 85 -0.18 -12.78 16.59
N ALA A 86 -0.66 -11.54 16.71
CA ALA A 86 -1.68 -11.18 17.70
C ALA A 86 -2.96 -12.01 17.50
N CYS A 87 -3.44 -12.18 16.27
CA CYS A 87 -4.62 -12.98 15.99
C CYS A 87 -4.42 -14.45 16.35
N SER A 88 -3.27 -15.02 16.03
CA SER A 88 -2.94 -16.41 16.38
C SER A 88 -2.90 -16.63 17.90
N GLU A 89 -2.25 -15.75 18.66
CA GLU A 89 -2.14 -15.86 20.12
C GLU A 89 -3.47 -15.66 20.84
N LEU A 90 -4.39 -14.89 20.24
CA LEU A 90 -5.70 -14.58 20.82
C LEU A 90 -6.84 -15.42 20.25
N ASN A 91 -6.54 -16.36 19.35
CA ASN A 91 -7.53 -17.14 18.62
C ASN A 91 -8.59 -16.27 17.92
N ILE A 92 -8.15 -15.16 17.33
CA ILE A 92 -8.96 -14.23 16.55
C ILE A 92 -8.87 -14.64 15.08
N GLU A 93 -9.99 -14.64 14.39
CA GLU A 93 -10.00 -14.93 12.96
C GLU A 93 -9.34 -13.78 12.18
N TYR A 94 -8.25 -14.07 11.48
CA TYR A 94 -7.52 -13.11 10.66
C TYR A 94 -7.98 -13.24 9.19
N VAL A 95 -8.41 -12.12 8.61
CA VAL A 95 -8.85 -12.02 7.22
C VAL A 95 -8.02 -10.95 6.51
N ARG A 96 -7.30 -11.35 5.47
CA ARG A 96 -6.50 -10.43 4.66
C ARG A 96 -7.34 -9.88 3.51
N TYR A 97 -7.27 -8.58 3.28
CA TYR A 97 -7.62 -7.97 2.00
C TYR A 97 -6.35 -7.56 1.26
N GLU A 98 -6.21 -7.96 0.00
CA GLU A 98 -5.19 -7.44 -0.90
C GLU A 98 -5.83 -6.94 -2.18
N ARG A 99 -5.39 -5.79 -2.68
CA ARG A 99 -5.83 -5.34 -4.00
C ARG A 99 -5.37 -6.34 -5.06
N ALA A 100 -6.18 -6.63 -6.07
CA ALA A 100 -5.73 -7.42 -7.21
C ALA A 100 -4.49 -6.77 -7.87
N SER A 101 -3.55 -7.60 -8.35
CA SER A 101 -2.48 -7.12 -9.23
C SER A 101 -3.08 -6.72 -10.58
N CYS A 102 -2.50 -5.71 -11.21
CA CYS A 102 -2.78 -5.37 -12.60
C CYS A 102 -1.53 -5.49 -13.49
N VAL A 103 -0.44 -6.06 -12.96
CA VAL A 103 0.83 -6.23 -13.66
C VAL A 103 0.73 -7.31 -14.73
N ASP A 104 -0.02 -8.38 -14.46
CA ASP A 104 -0.23 -9.51 -15.39
C ASP A 104 -0.71 -9.09 -16.77
N LYS A 105 -1.42 -7.96 -16.89
CA LYS A 105 -1.88 -7.39 -18.16
C LYS A 105 -0.73 -6.98 -19.10
N PHE A 106 0.46 -6.77 -18.55
CA PHE A 106 1.63 -6.22 -19.23
C PHE A 106 2.86 -7.15 -19.19
N LYS A 107 2.72 -8.36 -18.63
CA LYS A 107 3.84 -9.30 -18.38
C LYS A 107 4.61 -9.69 -19.64
N ASP A 108 3.96 -9.65 -20.80
CA ASP A 108 4.57 -10.05 -22.08
C ASP A 108 5.33 -8.88 -22.76
N HIS A 109 5.33 -7.68 -22.16
CA HIS A 109 6.01 -6.51 -22.69
C HIS A 109 7.47 -6.44 -22.20
N GLU A 110 8.45 -6.44 -23.10
CA GLU A 110 9.88 -6.55 -22.79
C GLU A 110 10.45 -5.49 -21.83
N LYS A 111 9.88 -4.28 -21.84
CA LYS A 111 10.28 -3.15 -20.96
C LYS A 111 9.54 -3.10 -19.63
N VAL A 112 8.63 -4.05 -19.37
CA VAL A 112 7.93 -4.18 -18.09
C VAL A 112 8.59 -5.29 -17.31
N ILE A 113 9.37 -4.91 -16.30
CA ILE A 113 10.29 -5.81 -15.60
C ILE A 113 9.93 -5.82 -14.12
N GLU A 114 9.54 -6.99 -13.63
CA GLU A 114 9.38 -7.24 -12.20
C GLU A 114 10.75 -7.50 -11.56
N VAL A 115 10.94 -6.94 -10.36
CA VAL A 115 12.14 -7.12 -9.56
C VAL A 115 11.74 -7.51 -8.14
N GLU A 116 12.32 -8.61 -7.65
CA GLU A 116 12.00 -9.16 -6.33
C GLU A 116 12.29 -8.16 -5.19
N ASN A 117 13.33 -7.34 -5.35
CA ASN A 117 13.79 -6.43 -4.32
C ASN A 117 14.59 -5.25 -4.89
N TYR A 118 15.08 -4.38 -3.98
CA TYR A 118 15.84 -3.19 -4.35
C TYR A 118 17.24 -3.52 -4.91
N GLU A 119 17.86 -4.64 -4.54
CA GLU A 119 19.16 -5.05 -5.10
C GLU A 119 19.01 -5.40 -6.59
N GLY A 120 17.91 -6.08 -6.94
CA GLY A 120 17.55 -6.34 -8.33
C GLY A 120 17.37 -5.08 -9.19
N LEU A 121 17.01 -3.93 -8.59
CA LEU A 121 16.96 -2.65 -9.32
C LEU A 121 18.34 -2.21 -9.79
N TYR A 122 19.38 -2.36 -8.96
CA TYR A 122 20.74 -1.95 -9.32
C TYR A 122 21.21 -2.66 -10.60
N ASP A 123 21.02 -3.98 -10.65
CA ASP A 123 21.47 -4.81 -11.76
C ASP A 123 20.81 -4.48 -13.09
N LYS A 124 19.61 -3.90 -13.07
CA LYS A 124 18.92 -3.45 -14.27
C LYS A 124 19.26 -1.99 -14.61
N LEU A 125 19.25 -1.11 -13.62
CA LEU A 125 19.44 0.33 -13.82
C LEU A 125 20.86 0.69 -14.25
N LYS A 126 21.88 -0.06 -13.82
CA LYS A 126 23.28 0.21 -14.20
C LYS A 126 23.56 0.19 -15.72
N TYR A 127 22.68 -0.43 -16.50
CA TYR A 127 22.78 -0.48 -17.96
C TYR A 127 21.89 0.56 -18.67
N ILE A 128 21.07 1.29 -17.93
CA ILE A 128 20.18 2.32 -18.46
C ILE A 128 20.84 3.68 -18.27
N LYS A 129 21.09 4.41 -19.36
CA LYS A 129 21.59 5.77 -19.29
C LYS A 129 20.43 6.76 -19.27
N GLY A 130 20.43 7.70 -18.32
CA GLY A 130 19.45 8.79 -18.26
C GLY A 130 18.66 8.84 -16.94
N THR A 131 17.64 9.70 -16.91
CA THR A 131 16.84 9.98 -15.71
C THR A 131 15.90 8.82 -15.36
N VAL A 132 15.75 8.54 -14.07
CA VAL A 132 14.84 7.53 -13.52
C VAL A 132 13.80 8.21 -12.64
N LEU A 133 12.52 7.95 -12.89
CA LEU A 133 11.43 8.42 -12.04
C LEU A 133 11.17 7.42 -10.91
N ASN A 134 11.48 7.77 -9.67
CA ASN A 134 11.06 6.98 -8.52
C ASN A 134 9.65 7.36 -8.08
N THR A 135 8.71 6.44 -8.28
CA THR A 135 7.30 6.60 -7.89
C THR A 135 6.88 5.65 -6.76
N SER A 136 7.85 5.02 -6.09
CA SER A 136 7.63 4.06 -4.99
C SER A 136 7.44 4.72 -3.61
N GLY A 137 7.46 6.06 -3.56
CA GLY A 137 7.30 6.90 -2.38
C GLY A 137 8.59 7.11 -1.58
N SER A 138 8.49 7.77 -0.41
CA SER A 138 9.65 8.14 0.42
C SER A 138 10.09 7.05 1.40
N ARG A 139 9.23 6.07 1.73
CA ARG A 139 9.51 5.07 2.79
C ARG A 139 10.80 4.27 2.57
N ASN A 140 11.17 4.03 1.30
CA ASN A 140 12.37 3.28 0.94
C ASN A 140 13.38 4.20 0.23
N LEU A 141 13.35 5.49 0.54
CA LEU A 141 14.27 6.47 -0.06
C LEU A 141 15.72 6.07 0.18
N ASP A 142 16.06 5.62 1.39
CA ASP A 142 17.42 5.16 1.71
C ASP A 142 17.89 4.03 0.81
N LYS A 143 17.01 3.06 0.54
CA LYS A 143 17.33 1.93 -0.35
C LYS A 143 17.57 2.36 -1.78
N ILE A 144 16.86 3.38 -2.26
CA ILE A 144 17.05 3.95 -3.60
C ILE A 144 18.36 4.74 -3.65
N LEU A 145 18.62 5.59 -2.66
CA LEU A 145 19.84 6.40 -2.60
C LEU A 145 21.09 5.52 -2.43
N SER A 146 20.97 4.38 -1.74
CA SER A 146 22.06 3.42 -1.55
C SER A 146 22.32 2.53 -2.76
N LEU A 147 21.55 2.62 -3.86
CA LEU A 147 21.79 1.79 -5.05
C LEU A 147 23.15 2.10 -5.68
N GLY A 148 23.66 3.32 -5.56
CA GLY A 148 24.95 3.70 -6.16
C GLY A 148 24.94 3.69 -7.70
N VAL A 149 23.78 3.93 -8.31
CA VAL A 149 23.65 4.05 -9.77
C VAL A 149 24.06 5.46 -10.24
N GLU A 150 24.61 5.57 -11.45
CA GLU A 150 24.98 6.86 -12.06
C GLU A 150 23.76 7.68 -12.53
N ASN A 151 22.58 7.06 -12.56
CA ASN A 151 21.35 7.70 -12.99
C ASN A 151 20.97 8.90 -12.11
N ARG A 152 20.50 9.98 -12.73
CA ARG A 152 19.70 10.99 -12.04
C ARG A 152 18.38 10.35 -11.62
N ILE A 153 18.03 10.40 -10.33
CA ILE A 153 16.76 9.86 -9.82
C ILE A 153 15.87 11.01 -9.36
N VAL A 154 14.69 11.13 -9.94
CA VAL A 154 13.67 12.12 -9.55
C VAL A 154 12.63 11.43 -8.68
N HIS A 155 12.46 11.91 -7.47
CA HIS A 155 11.65 11.31 -6.42
C HIS A 155 10.27 11.93 -6.36
N ARG A 156 9.24 11.14 -6.68
CA ARG A 156 7.85 11.54 -6.50
C ARG A 156 7.36 11.15 -5.11
N VAL A 157 7.08 12.16 -4.29
CA VAL A 157 6.80 12.01 -2.85
C VAL A 157 5.56 12.79 -2.42
N LEU A 158 4.99 12.41 -1.26
CA LEU A 158 3.86 13.13 -0.69
C LEU A 158 4.30 14.53 -0.22
N PRO A 159 3.52 15.60 -0.48
CA PRO A 159 3.86 16.96 -0.10
C PRO A 159 3.62 17.20 1.40
N SER A 160 4.36 16.50 2.26
CA SER A 160 4.32 16.69 3.72
C SER A 160 5.67 17.20 4.22
N ILE A 161 5.65 18.07 5.23
CA ILE A 161 6.86 18.66 5.83
C ILE A 161 7.86 17.57 6.24
N LYS A 162 7.37 16.51 6.89
CA LYS A 162 8.19 15.37 7.30
C LYS A 162 8.94 14.73 6.12
N VAL A 163 8.23 14.47 5.03
CA VAL A 163 8.79 13.82 3.83
C VAL A 163 9.76 14.74 3.09
N MET A 164 9.46 16.03 3.01
CA MET A 164 10.36 17.01 2.40
C MET A 164 11.67 17.14 3.19
N ASN A 165 11.58 17.25 4.52
CA ASN A 165 12.75 17.28 5.39
C ASN A 165 13.58 16.00 5.27
N GLU A 166 12.94 14.84 5.17
CA GLU A 166 13.61 13.56 4.95
C GLU A 166 14.38 13.52 3.62
N CYS A 167 13.79 14.04 2.53
CA CYS A 167 14.47 14.07 1.24
C CYS A 167 15.70 14.99 1.28
N LEU A 168 15.54 16.20 1.81
CA LEU A 168 16.61 17.21 1.86
C LEU A 168 17.75 16.79 2.79
N SER A 169 17.46 16.23 3.96
CA SER A 169 18.49 15.78 4.91
C SER A 169 19.33 14.63 4.36
N LYS A 170 18.78 13.86 3.42
CA LYS A 170 19.46 12.76 2.72
C LYS A 170 20.15 13.21 1.42
N GLY A 171 20.19 14.50 1.14
CA GLY A 171 20.91 15.08 0.01
C GLY A 171 20.18 15.01 -1.33
N VAL A 172 18.86 14.70 -1.34
CA VAL A 172 18.07 14.80 -2.57
C VAL A 172 17.98 16.27 -2.98
N LYS A 173 18.34 16.58 -4.22
CA LYS A 173 18.29 17.94 -4.77
C LYS A 173 16.84 18.38 -4.93
N ILE A 174 16.58 19.67 -4.77
CA ILE A 174 15.23 20.25 -4.95
C ILE A 174 14.69 19.94 -6.35
N ASP A 175 15.53 20.07 -7.38
CA ASP A 175 15.19 19.79 -8.79
C ASP A 175 14.87 18.31 -9.05
N ASP A 176 15.15 17.43 -8.09
CA ASP A 176 14.91 15.99 -8.16
C ASP A 176 13.71 15.57 -7.30
N ILE A 177 12.85 16.51 -6.90
CA ILE A 177 11.65 16.23 -6.09
C ILE A 177 10.37 16.67 -6.80
N ILE A 178 9.45 15.73 -6.98
CA ILE A 178 8.07 16.01 -7.38
C ILE A 178 7.18 15.78 -6.16
N ALA A 179 6.78 16.84 -5.48
CA ALA A 179 5.90 16.78 -4.31
C ALA A 179 4.42 16.84 -4.73
N ILE A 180 3.76 15.67 -4.80
CA ILE A 180 2.35 15.58 -5.26
C ILE A 180 1.63 14.40 -4.61
N LYS A 181 0.34 14.58 -4.28
CA LYS A 181 -0.52 13.51 -3.77
C LYS A 181 -1.21 12.79 -4.93
N GLY A 182 -1.00 11.47 -5.03
CA GLY A 182 -1.66 10.60 -6.01
C GLY A 182 -3.02 10.03 -5.53
N PRO A 183 -3.64 9.13 -6.32
CA PRO A 183 -3.13 8.54 -7.56
C PRO A 183 -3.01 9.56 -8.71
N ILE A 184 -2.10 9.30 -9.66
CA ILE A 184 -1.75 10.22 -10.76
C ILE A 184 -2.27 9.65 -12.07
N SER A 185 -2.91 10.49 -12.89
CA SER A 185 -3.49 10.07 -14.17
C SER A 185 -2.42 9.62 -15.18
N TYR A 186 -2.82 8.79 -16.13
CA TYR A 186 -1.98 8.38 -17.26
C TYR A 186 -1.33 9.60 -17.97
N ASN A 187 -2.12 10.62 -18.30
CA ASN A 187 -1.64 11.81 -19.00
C ASN A 187 -0.56 12.56 -18.20
N LEU A 188 -0.75 12.68 -16.88
CA LEU A 188 0.23 13.37 -16.04
C LEU A 188 1.49 12.53 -15.82
N ASN A 189 1.39 11.20 -15.77
CA ASN A 189 2.58 10.33 -15.81
C ASN A 189 3.35 10.51 -17.13
N CYS A 190 2.67 10.55 -18.28
CA CYS A 190 3.31 10.83 -19.57
C CYS A 190 3.99 12.21 -19.58
N ALA A 191 3.36 13.22 -19.00
CA ALA A 191 3.94 14.56 -18.90
C ALA A 191 5.22 14.54 -18.04
N PHE A 192 5.23 13.85 -16.89
CA PHE A 192 6.45 13.70 -16.09
C PHE A 192 7.56 12.94 -16.83
N ILE A 193 7.22 11.90 -17.60
CA ILE A 193 8.20 11.17 -18.40
C ILE A 193 8.88 12.11 -19.40
N LYS A 194 8.10 12.94 -20.08
CA LYS A 194 8.60 13.90 -21.08
C LYS A 194 9.41 15.03 -20.46
N GLU A 195 8.87 15.67 -19.42
CA GLU A 195 9.49 16.81 -18.73
C GLU A 195 10.87 16.47 -18.16
N TYR A 196 11.02 15.27 -17.58
CA TYR A 196 12.28 14.83 -16.97
C TYR A 196 13.14 13.97 -17.90
N GLU A 197 12.74 13.83 -19.16
CA GLU A 197 13.38 12.96 -20.17
C GLU A 197 13.66 11.55 -19.62
N ALA A 198 12.70 11.00 -18.88
CA ALA A 198 12.87 9.77 -18.14
C ALA A 198 13.12 8.59 -19.09
N LYS A 199 13.97 7.66 -18.66
CA LYS A 199 14.30 6.41 -19.36
C LYS A 199 13.82 5.18 -18.60
N ALA A 200 13.51 5.34 -17.33
CA ALA A 200 12.86 4.32 -16.53
C ALA A 200 11.96 4.93 -15.45
N MET A 201 11.00 4.14 -14.97
CA MET A 201 10.18 4.43 -13.82
C MET A 201 10.26 3.27 -12.83
N ILE A 202 10.54 3.57 -11.57
CA ILE A 202 10.46 2.61 -10.46
C ILE A 202 9.08 2.77 -9.82
N LEU A 203 8.36 1.67 -9.67
CA LEU A 203 7.03 1.63 -9.10
C LEU A 203 6.84 0.40 -8.22
N LYS A 204 5.78 0.44 -7.41
CA LYS A 204 5.25 -0.71 -6.67
C LYS A 204 3.95 -1.14 -7.31
N ASP A 205 3.65 -2.42 -7.24
CA ASP A 205 2.33 -2.93 -7.57
C ASP A 205 1.36 -2.62 -6.42
N SER A 206 0.76 -1.44 -6.48
CA SER A 206 -0.27 -0.98 -5.55
C SER A 206 -1.69 -1.23 -6.08
N GLY A 207 -1.85 -2.10 -7.09
CA GLY A 207 -3.11 -2.36 -7.79
C GLY A 207 -3.65 -1.15 -8.56
N ILE A 208 -4.88 -1.30 -9.08
CA ILE A 208 -5.56 -0.29 -9.90
C ILE A 208 -5.71 1.04 -9.15
N GLN A 209 -6.20 1.00 -7.91
CA GLN A 209 -6.41 2.20 -7.10
C GLN A 209 -5.11 2.89 -6.68
N GLY A 210 -3.96 2.23 -6.85
CA GLY A 210 -2.63 2.80 -6.65
C GLY A 210 -2.08 3.50 -7.89
N GLY A 211 -2.84 3.56 -8.97
CA GLY A 211 -2.42 4.10 -10.26
C GLY A 211 -1.39 3.21 -10.98
N THR A 212 -1.31 1.92 -10.63
CA THR A 212 -0.26 1.01 -11.12
C THR A 212 -0.40 0.82 -12.64
N GLU A 213 -1.62 0.59 -13.10
CA GLU A 213 -1.93 0.43 -14.53
C GLU A 213 -1.59 1.70 -15.32
N GLU A 214 -1.96 2.88 -14.81
CA GLU A 214 -1.67 4.16 -15.47
C GLU A 214 -0.16 4.43 -15.56
N LYS A 215 0.62 4.04 -14.55
CA LYS A 215 2.08 4.16 -14.57
C LYS A 215 2.71 3.22 -15.60
N ILE A 216 2.32 1.95 -15.61
CA ILE A 216 2.86 0.96 -16.56
C ILE A 216 2.47 1.37 -17.98
N LYS A 217 1.21 1.73 -18.21
CA LYS A 217 0.74 2.21 -19.52
C LYS A 217 1.52 3.43 -19.99
N ALA A 218 1.77 4.41 -19.11
CA ALA A 218 2.58 5.57 -19.45
C ALA A 218 4.02 5.19 -19.82
N CYS A 219 4.60 4.18 -19.16
CA CYS A 219 5.93 3.70 -19.52
C CYS A 219 5.96 3.05 -20.89
N VAL A 220 5.01 2.13 -21.15
CA VAL A 220 4.85 1.43 -22.42
C VAL A 220 4.65 2.41 -23.58
N ASP A 221 3.68 3.33 -23.45
CA ASP A 221 3.34 4.27 -24.53
C ASP A 221 4.42 5.33 -24.80
N ASN A 222 5.34 5.56 -23.85
CA ASN A 222 6.49 6.46 -24.02
C ASN A 222 7.81 5.70 -24.23
N ASP A 223 7.76 4.38 -24.42
CA ASP A 223 8.89 3.50 -24.72
C ASP A 223 10.02 3.51 -23.66
N ILE A 224 9.67 3.62 -22.38
CA ILE A 224 10.61 3.60 -21.24
C ILE A 224 10.45 2.33 -20.39
N TYR A 225 11.47 2.01 -19.59
CA TYR A 225 11.40 0.85 -18.70
C TYR A 225 10.47 1.09 -17.49
N ALA A 226 9.62 0.12 -17.19
CA ALA A 226 8.85 0.06 -15.95
C ALA A 226 9.46 -1.02 -15.03
N PHE A 227 10.10 -0.60 -13.94
CA PHE A 227 10.63 -1.50 -12.92
C PHE A 227 9.66 -1.62 -11.75
N ILE A 228 9.03 -2.77 -11.64
CA ILE A 228 7.97 -3.05 -10.67
C ILE A 228 8.59 -3.85 -9.54
N ILE A 229 8.68 -3.23 -8.36
CA ILE A 229 9.13 -3.94 -7.16
C ILE A 229 8.01 -4.88 -6.74
N GLU A 230 8.29 -6.17 -6.70
CA GLU A 230 7.32 -7.21 -6.37
C GLU A 230 6.73 -7.03 -4.97
N ARG A 231 5.53 -7.57 -4.79
CA ARG A 231 4.88 -7.65 -3.48
C ARG A 231 5.54 -8.79 -2.70
N ASN A 232 5.67 -8.61 -1.39
CA ASN A 232 6.07 -9.72 -0.55
C ASN A 232 4.88 -10.70 -0.44
N THR A 233 4.91 -11.78 -1.21
CA THR A 233 3.84 -12.77 -1.25
C THR A 233 3.83 -13.60 0.02
N ARG A 234 2.69 -13.63 0.70
CA ARG A 234 2.47 -14.44 1.91
C ARG A 234 1.31 -15.39 1.70
N ASN A 235 1.45 -16.59 2.29
CA ASN A 235 0.34 -17.54 2.35
C ASN A 235 -0.57 -17.18 3.52
N TYR A 236 -1.70 -16.55 3.21
CA TYR A 236 -2.75 -16.27 4.18
C TYR A 236 -3.80 -17.39 4.17
N LYS A 237 -4.29 -17.75 5.36
CA LYS A 237 -5.37 -18.75 5.49
C LYS A 237 -6.67 -18.27 4.85
N THR A 238 -6.99 -16.99 4.99
CA THR A 238 -8.19 -16.36 4.43
C THR A 238 -7.79 -15.04 3.79
N ILE A 239 -7.91 -14.95 2.48
CA ILE A 239 -7.58 -13.75 1.69
C ILE A 239 -8.70 -13.45 0.68
N PHE A 240 -8.97 -12.17 0.47
CA PHE A 240 -9.88 -11.67 -0.54
C PHE A 240 -9.23 -10.58 -1.39
N TYR A 241 -9.59 -10.56 -2.67
CA TYR A 241 -9.18 -9.54 -3.64
C TYR A 241 -10.32 -8.63 -4.09
N ASN A 242 -11.50 -8.81 -3.50
CA ASN A 242 -12.72 -8.07 -3.79
C ASN A 242 -13.42 -7.73 -2.46
N GLU A 243 -13.79 -6.46 -2.30
CA GLU A 243 -14.34 -5.93 -1.04
C GLU A 243 -15.71 -6.53 -0.71
N GLU A 244 -16.55 -6.78 -1.72
CA GLU A 244 -17.90 -7.31 -1.53
C GLU A 244 -17.85 -8.77 -1.03
N ASN A 245 -17.03 -9.61 -1.67
CA ASN A 245 -16.82 -10.99 -1.25
C ASN A 245 -16.27 -11.08 0.17
N LEU A 246 -15.33 -10.19 0.53
CA LEU A 246 -14.81 -10.10 1.89
C LEU A 246 -15.94 -9.77 2.86
N VAL A 247 -16.72 -8.72 2.59
CA VAL A 247 -17.77 -8.27 3.50
C VAL A 247 -18.85 -9.34 3.65
N GLN A 248 -19.23 -10.02 2.58
CA GLN A 248 -20.16 -11.15 2.63
C GLN A 248 -19.65 -12.25 3.57
N TYR A 249 -18.38 -12.63 3.44
CA TYR A 249 -17.75 -13.60 4.34
C TYR A 249 -17.83 -13.20 5.82
N ILE A 250 -17.51 -11.93 6.13
CA ILE A 250 -17.59 -11.40 7.49
C ILE A 250 -19.03 -11.47 8.02
N VAL A 251 -20.01 -11.08 7.21
CA VAL A 251 -21.43 -11.09 7.58
C VAL A 251 -21.91 -12.52 7.87
N GLU A 252 -21.57 -13.48 7.02
CA GLU A 252 -21.92 -14.90 7.21
C GLU A 252 -21.32 -15.47 8.50
N LYS A 253 -20.05 -15.15 8.78
CA LYS A 253 -19.39 -15.54 10.03
C LYS A 253 -20.10 -15.00 11.25
N LEU A 254 -20.43 -13.70 11.26
CA LEU A 254 -21.12 -13.07 12.39
C LEU A 254 -22.53 -13.62 12.63
N LYS A 255 -23.23 -14.03 11.57
CA LYS A 255 -24.53 -14.72 11.68
C LYS A 255 -24.36 -16.11 12.29
N SER A 256 -23.38 -16.89 11.83
CA SER A 256 -23.14 -18.26 12.33
C SER A 256 -22.78 -18.32 13.82
N THR A 257 -22.13 -17.27 14.36
CA THR A 257 -21.81 -17.20 15.79
C THR A 257 -23.04 -16.89 16.65
N LYS A 258 -24.06 -16.20 16.11
CA LYS A 258 -25.31 -15.90 16.83
C LYS A 258 -26.23 -17.12 16.94
N THR A 259 -26.11 -18.10 16.05
CA THR A 259 -26.94 -19.33 16.06
C THR A 259 -26.36 -20.43 16.97
N LYS A 260 -25.11 -20.27 17.44
CA LYS A 260 -24.40 -21.22 18.32
C LYS A 260 -24.33 -20.79 19.79
N MET A 261 -24.91 -19.63 20.12
CA MET A 261 -25.16 -19.17 21.49
C MET A 261 -26.64 -19.38 21.81
#